data_AF-A0A7X1WK20-F1
#
_entry.id   AF-A0A7X1WK20-F1
#
_cell.length_a   1.000
_cell.length_b   1.000
_cell.length_c   1.000
_cell.angle_alpha   90.00
_cell.angle_beta   90.00
_cell.angle_gamma   90.00
#
_symmetry.space_group_name_H-M   'P 1'
#
loop_
_entity.id
_entity.type
_entity.pdbx_description
1 polymer ?
#
loop_
_entity_poly.entity_id
_entity_poly.type
_entity_poly.pdbx_seq_one_letter_code
_entity_poly.pdbx_strand_id
1 'polypeptide(L)'
;MTKDEQFLEDMIRCRSIEFARLGMTVEVNGVMGTIEGINRNANLDVRFTDQLEHGDNLHNCHPTWNVKYFDQNGKVIAHFDDSKCVFRPERTPA
;
A
#
# COMPACT_ATOMS: atom_id res chain seq x y z
N MET A 1 21.36 3.29 -0.77
CA MET A 1 19.95 2.91 -0.64
C MET A 1 19.11 4.17 -0.82
N THR A 2 18.26 4.19 -1.83
CA THR A 2 17.30 5.27 -2.08
C THR A 2 16.08 5.14 -1.15
N LYS A 3 15.24 6.18 -1.08
CA LYS A 3 13.97 6.13 -0.33
C LYS A 3 13.06 4.99 -0.83
N ASP A 4 13.00 4.81 -2.15
CA ASP A 4 12.18 3.77 -2.78
C ASP A 4 12.70 2.36 -2.48
N GLU A 5 14.02 2.17 -2.51
CA GLU A 5 14.67 0.90 -2.14
C GLU A 5 14.41 0.56 -0.66
N GLN A 6 14.60 1.52 0.25
CA GLN A 6 14.35 1.32 1.67
C GLN A 6 12.88 0.98 1.96
N PHE A 7 11.94 1.69 1.32
CA PHE A 7 10.51 1.40 1.44
C PHE A 7 10.20 -0.03 1.00
N LEU A 8 10.73 -0.45 -0.16
CA LEU A 8 10.53 -1.80 -0.67
C LEU A 8 11.09 -2.87 0.29
N GLU A 9 12.32 -2.68 0.77
CA GLU A 9 12.95 -3.60 1.72
C GLU A 9 12.15 -3.72 3.02
N ASP A 10 11.63 -2.61 3.56
CA ASP A 10 10.81 -2.64 4.76
C ASP A 10 9.45 -3.31 4.55
N MET A 11 8.81 -3.12 3.40
CA MET A 11 7.56 -3.81 3.05
C MET A 11 7.76 -5.31 2.89
N ILE A 12 8.87 -5.74 2.29
CA ILE A 12 9.23 -7.16 2.19
C ILE A 12 9.52 -7.73 3.58
N ARG A 13 10.39 -7.08 4.34
CA ARG A 13 10.86 -7.55 5.66
C ARG A 13 9.75 -7.62 6.70
N CYS A 14 8.92 -6.58 6.78
CA CYS A 14 7.93 -6.45 7.86
C CYS A 14 6.56 -7.01 7.49
N ARG A 15 6.21 -7.04 6.20
CA ARG A 15 4.84 -7.37 5.73
C ARG A 15 4.80 -8.47 4.68
N SER A 16 5.96 -8.88 4.17
CA SER A 16 6.08 -9.81 3.04
C SER A 16 5.25 -9.35 1.82
N ILE A 17 5.33 -8.05 1.53
CA ILE A 17 4.72 -7.39 0.38
C ILE A 17 5.84 -6.85 -0.52
N GLU A 18 6.16 -7.59 -1.59
CA GLU A 18 7.23 -7.28 -2.54
C GLU A 18 6.80 -6.39 -3.72
N PHE A 19 5.50 -6.13 -3.85
CA PHE A 19 4.94 -5.37 -4.99
C PHE A 19 4.56 -3.92 -4.65
N ALA A 20 4.44 -3.54 -3.37
CA ALA A 20 4.12 -2.16 -3.00
C ALA A 20 5.28 -1.21 -3.38
N ARG A 21 4.95 -0.02 -3.85
CA ARG A 21 5.92 1.04 -4.22
C ARG A 21 5.42 2.39 -3.73
N LEU A 22 6.34 3.33 -3.47
CA LEU A 22 5.97 4.73 -3.30
C LEU A 22 5.34 5.25 -4.60
N GLY A 23 4.32 6.10 -4.47
CA GLY A 23 3.52 6.59 -5.60
C GLY A 23 2.47 5.60 -6.13
N MET A 24 2.40 4.37 -5.59
CA MET A 24 1.39 3.41 -5.99
C MET A 24 0.00 3.83 -5.49
N THR A 25 -0.98 3.72 -6.39
CA THR A 25 -2.39 3.91 -6.06
C THR A 25 -2.91 2.73 -5.24
N VAL A 26 -3.67 3.06 -4.21
CA VAL A 26 -4.38 2.11 -3.34
C VAL A 26 -5.83 2.55 -3.12
N GLU A 27 -6.68 1.59 -2.81
CA GLU A 27 -8.01 1.83 -2.25
C GLU A 27 -7.98 1.27 -0.84
N VAL A 28 -8.24 2.08 0.19
CA VAL A 28 -8.31 1.64 1.58
C VAL A 28 -9.73 1.87 2.08
N ASN A 29 -10.42 0.78 2.44
CA ASN A 29 -11.80 0.79 2.90
C ASN A 29 -12.75 1.56 1.95
N GLY A 30 -12.57 1.39 0.64
CA GLY A 30 -13.38 2.07 -0.39
C GLY A 30 -12.87 3.46 -0.79
N VAL A 31 -11.83 3.99 -0.16
CA VAL A 31 -11.29 5.34 -0.44
C VAL A 31 -9.98 5.25 -1.20
N MET A 32 -9.91 5.92 -2.34
CA MET A 32 -8.70 5.97 -3.17
C MET A 32 -7.61 6.86 -2.55
N GLY A 33 -6.36 6.47 -2.69
CA GLY A 33 -5.20 7.21 -2.21
C GLY A 33 -3.89 6.79 -2.86
N THR A 34 -2.82 7.48 -2.48
CA THR A 34 -1.45 7.24 -2.95
C THR A 34 -0.54 6.94 -1.78
N ILE A 35 0.30 5.92 -1.90
CA ILE A 35 1.32 5.60 -0.89
C ILE A 35 2.46 6.62 -0.96
N GLU A 36 2.74 7.33 0.14
CA GLU A 36 3.85 8.29 0.23
C GLU A 36 4.95 7.90 1.22
N GLY A 37 4.69 6.86 2.02
CA GLY A 37 5.63 6.38 3.02
C GLY A 37 5.20 5.10 3.74
N ILE A 38 6.01 4.77 4.74
CA ILE A 38 5.78 3.72 5.71
C ILE A 38 6.15 4.28 7.08
N ASN A 39 5.29 4.08 8.07
CA ASN A 39 5.58 4.53 9.43
C ASN A 39 6.31 3.47 10.25
N ARG A 40 6.70 3.82 11.48
CA ARG A 40 7.47 2.96 12.40
C ARG A 40 6.80 1.61 12.72
N ASN A 41 5.49 1.47 12.50
CA ASN A 41 4.73 0.24 12.70
C ASN A 41 4.61 -0.58 11.40
N ALA A 42 5.38 -0.24 10.37
CA ALA A 42 5.31 -0.81 9.03
C ALA A 42 3.92 -0.73 8.40
N ASN A 43 3.13 0.29 8.74
CA ASN A 43 1.88 0.61 8.06
C ASN A 43 2.13 1.64 6.96
N LEU A 44 1.28 1.66 5.94
CA LEU A 44 1.36 2.61 4.84
C LEU A 44 0.99 4.00 5.34
N ASP A 45 1.72 5.00 4.87
CA ASP A 45 1.30 6.40 4.94
C ASP A 45 0.63 6.77 3.61
N VAL A 46 -0.69 6.95 3.63
CA VAL A 46 -1.52 7.16 2.43
C VAL A 46 -2.07 8.57 2.41
N ARG A 47 -1.90 9.29 1.29
CA ARG A 47 -2.64 10.51 1.00
C ARG A 47 -3.92 10.15 0.25
N PHE A 48 -5.07 10.35 0.88
CA PHE A 48 -6.35 10.10 0.21
C PHE A 48 -6.66 11.16 -0.84
N THR A 49 -7.31 10.75 -1.92
CA THR A 49 -7.71 11.65 -3.01
C THR A 49 -8.89 12.53 -2.62
N ASP A 50 -9.79 12.03 -1.76
CA ASP A 50 -10.88 12.83 -1.19
C ASP A 50 -10.35 13.65 0.01
N GLN A 51 -9.75 14.79 -0.32
CA GLN A 51 -9.21 15.71 0.67
C GLN A 51 -10.31 16.51 1.40
N LEU A 52 -11.55 16.52 0.90
CA LEU A 52 -12.66 17.19 1.58
C LEU A 52 -13.07 16.40 2.82
N GLU A 53 -13.14 15.07 2.71
CA GLU A 53 -13.46 14.18 3.82
C GLU A 53 -12.24 13.90 4.72
N HIS A 54 -11.08 13.66 4.13
CA HIS A 54 -9.91 13.16 4.86
C HIS A 54 -8.83 14.22 5.15
N GLY A 55 -8.98 15.43 4.63
CA GLY A 55 -7.96 16.48 4.69
C GLY A 55 -6.71 16.14 3.87
N ASP A 56 -5.67 16.99 3.99
CA ASP A 56 -4.40 16.87 3.27
C ASP A 56 -3.29 16.19 4.09
N ASN A 57 -3.66 15.41 5.11
CA ASN A 57 -2.68 14.68 5.93
C ASN A 57 -2.43 13.29 5.37
N LEU A 58 -1.29 12.71 5.78
CA LEU A 58 -1.03 11.29 5.58
C LEU A 58 -1.80 10.46 6.62
N HIS A 59 -2.44 9.40 6.16
CA HIS A 59 -3.24 8.49 6.97
C HIS A 59 -2.51 7.17 7.17
N ASN A 60 -2.57 6.68 8.40
CA ASN A 60 -1.99 5.41 8.81
C ASN A 60 -2.90 4.25 8.36
N CYS A 61 -2.50 3.51 7.33
CA CYS A 61 -3.29 2.42 6.75
C CYS A 61 -2.59 1.08 6.93
N HIS A 62 -3.29 0.09 7.51
CA HIS A 62 -2.71 -1.24 7.66
C HIS A 62 -2.57 -1.91 6.27
N PRO A 63 -1.40 -2.47 5.91
CA PRO A 63 -1.12 -2.91 4.53
C PRO A 63 -1.93 -4.12 4.04
N THR A 64 -2.75 -4.71 4.92
CA THR A 64 -3.63 -5.84 4.58
C THR A 64 -5.07 -5.65 5.05
N TRP A 65 -5.41 -4.55 5.73
CA TRP A 65 -6.79 -4.37 6.20
C TRP A 65 -7.59 -3.58 5.15
N ASN A 66 -8.55 -4.25 4.51
CA ASN A 66 -9.46 -3.68 3.52
C ASN A 66 -8.74 -2.81 2.47
N VAL A 67 -7.73 -3.39 1.82
CA VAL A 67 -6.86 -2.65 0.89
C VAL A 67 -6.71 -3.34 -0.45
N LYS A 68 -6.81 -2.55 -1.52
CA LYS A 68 -6.49 -2.95 -2.88
C LYS A 68 -5.27 -2.15 -3.37
N TYR A 69 -4.38 -2.82 -4.08
CA TYR A 69 -3.21 -2.23 -4.72
C TYR A 69 -3.38 -2.26 -6.23
N PHE A 70 -3.03 -1.17 -6.90
CA PHE A 70 -3.24 -1.01 -8.33
C PHE A 70 -1.91 -0.93 -9.08
N ASP A 71 -1.88 -1.44 -10.31
CA ASP A 71 -0.80 -1.14 -11.24
C ASP A 71 -0.97 0.25 -11.89
N GLN A 72 0.00 0.64 -12.71
CA GLN A 72 0.00 1.91 -13.44
C GLN A 72 -1.17 2.09 -14.43
N ASN A 73 -1.86 1.01 -14.80
CA ASN A 73 -3.03 1.04 -15.68
C ASN A 73 -4.36 1.05 -14.90
N GLY A 74 -4.30 1.13 -13.56
CA GLY A 74 -5.48 1.08 -12.71
C GLY A 74 -6.08 -0.33 -12.55
N LYS A 75 -5.33 -1.39 -12.87
CA LYS A 75 -5.76 -2.77 -12.60
C LYS A 75 -5.39 -3.15 -11.17
N VAL A 76 -6.32 -3.76 -10.44
CA VAL A 76 -6.03 -4.33 -9.11
C VAL A 76 -5.08 -5.52 -9.25
N ILE A 77 -3.92 -5.44 -8.59
CA ILE A 77 -2.91 -6.52 -8.58
C ILE A 77 -2.87 -7.29 -7.26
N ALA A 78 -3.34 -6.69 -6.17
CA ALA A 78 -3.51 -7.37 -4.90
C ALA A 78 -4.72 -6.82 -4.15
N HIS A 79 -5.41 -7.69 -3.42
CA HIS A 79 -6.57 -7.37 -2.61
C HIS A 79 -6.50 -8.12 -1.29
N PHE A 80 -6.71 -7.39 -0.20
CA PHE A 80 -6.85 -7.94 1.13
C PHE A 80 -8.15 -7.45 1.77
N ASP A 81 -8.89 -8.37 2.38
CA ASP A 81 -10.16 -8.11 3.05
C ASP A 81 -10.07 -8.64 4.48
N ASP A 82 -10.38 -7.81 5.46
CA ASP A 82 -10.23 -8.11 6.89
C ASP A 82 -8.88 -8.77 7.25
N SER A 83 -7.77 -8.18 6.76
CA SER A 83 -6.40 -8.70 6.94
C SER A 83 -6.09 -10.04 6.27
N LYS A 84 -6.99 -10.59 5.45
CA LYS A 84 -6.79 -11.83 4.70
C LYS A 84 -6.46 -11.54 3.25
N CYS A 85 -5.49 -12.25 2.70
CA CYS A 85 -5.13 -12.16 1.29
C CYS A 85 -6.22 -12.80 0.43
N VAL A 86 -6.88 -12.00 -0.42
CA VAL A 86 -7.84 -12.51 -1.43
C VAL A 86 -7.08 -12.96 -2.67
N PHE A 87 -6.20 -12.09 -3.18
CA PHE A 87 -5.24 -12.42 -4.23
C PHE A 87 -4.07 -11.43 -4.20
N ARG A 88 -2.95 -11.84 -4.80
CA ARG A 88 -1.74 -11.04 -5.02
C ARG A 88 -0.90 -11.69 -6.13
N PRO A 89 0.10 -10.99 -6.69
CA PRO A 89 1.04 -11.61 -7.61
C PRO A 89 1.78 -12.75 -6.93
N GLU A 90 2.16 -13.77 -7.71
CA GLU A 90 3.06 -14.82 -7.22
C GLU A 90 4.38 -14.21 -6.76
N ARG A 91 4.92 -14.71 -5.65
CA ARG A 91 6.25 -14.34 -5.22
C ARG A 91 7.24 -14.89 -6.22
N THR A 92 7.96 -14.02 -6.92
CA THR A 92 9.14 -14.46 -7.65
C THR A 92 10.15 -14.97 -6.63
N PRO A 93 10.60 -16.24 -6.70
CA PRO A 93 11.69 -16.71 -5.85
C PRO A 93 12.94 -15.87 -6.11
N ALA A 94 13.65 -15.54 -5.04
CA ALA A 94 14.90 -14.79 -5.07
C ALA A 94 16.04 -15.60 -5.71
#